data_AF-X0TKN8-F1
#
_entry.id   AF-X0TKN8-F1
#
_cell.length_a   1.000
_cell.length_b   1.000
_cell.length_c   1.000
_cell.angle_alpha   90.00
_cell.angle_beta   90.00
_cell.angle_gamma   90.00
#
_symmetry.space_group_name_H-M   'P 1'
#
loop_
_entity.id
_entity.type
_entity.pdbx_description
1 polymer ?
#
loop_
_entity_poly.entity_id
_entity_poly.type
_entity_poly.pdbx_seq_one_letter_code
_entity_poly.pdbx_strand_id
1 'polypeptide(L)'
;PISGEVVKNNVVFIPLIGANTKLEGEMGEIYHSILEEEESSLLEFQKPFIKKIGGKGAFRSISFDPEDIRITESSEDELNEGRTKVKVCFKIKKGSYATEFLREIMK
;
A
#
# COMPACT_ATOMS: atom_id res chain seq x y z
N PRO A 1 -15.28 1.96 6.03
CA PRO A 1 -15.67 1.96 4.61
C PRO A 1 -16.21 3.33 4.22
N ILE A 2 -15.64 3.96 3.21
CA ILE A 2 -16.16 5.19 2.62
C ILE A 2 -16.85 4.89 1.28
N SER A 3 -17.64 5.85 0.77
CA SER A 3 -18.28 5.67 -0.54
C SER A 3 -17.25 5.70 -1.69
N GLY A 4 -17.38 4.78 -2.65
CA GLY A 4 -16.51 4.69 -3.84
C GLY A 4 -15.38 3.66 -3.74
N GLU A 5 -15.09 3.13 -2.55
CA GLU A 5 -14.08 2.08 -2.37
C GLU A 5 -14.58 0.70 -2.80
N VAL A 6 -13.65 -0.23 -3.07
CA VAL A 6 -13.97 -1.63 -3.33
C VAL A 6 -13.63 -2.45 -2.10
N VAL A 7 -14.63 -3.09 -1.48
CA VAL A 7 -14.41 -4.00 -0.34
C VAL A 7 -14.52 -5.45 -0.81
N LYS A 8 -13.47 -6.25 -0.57
CA LYS A 8 -13.48 -7.69 -0.85
C LYS A 8 -12.87 -8.44 0.32
N ASN A 9 -13.56 -9.48 0.81
CA ASN A 9 -13.13 -10.29 1.94
C ASN A 9 -12.73 -9.46 3.16
N ASN A 10 -13.53 -8.44 3.50
CA ASN A 10 -13.27 -7.50 4.60
C ASN A 10 -11.97 -6.66 4.46
N VAL A 11 -11.38 -6.62 3.26
CA VAL A 11 -10.23 -5.76 2.94
C VAL A 11 -10.68 -4.65 2.00
N VAL A 12 -10.32 -3.41 2.33
CA VAL A 12 -10.58 -2.24 1.50
C VAL A 12 -9.51 -2.16 0.41
N PHE A 13 -9.94 -1.91 -0.82
CA PHE A 13 -9.10 -1.68 -1.98
C PHE A 13 -9.34 -0.27 -2.51
N ILE A 14 -8.24 0.45 -2.74
CA ILE A 14 -8.22 1.80 -3.30
C ILE A 14 -7.59 1.79 -4.70
N PRO A 15 -7.97 2.75 -5.57
CA PRO A 15 -7.40 2.82 -6.91
C PRO A 15 -5.95 3.33 -6.88
N LEU A 16 -5.10 2.64 -7.63
CA LEU A 16 -3.93 3.26 -8.23
C LEU A 16 -4.39 3.99 -9.48
N ILE A 17 -4.29 5.32 -9.48
CA ILE A 17 -4.77 6.17 -10.57
C ILE A 17 -4.12 5.77 -11.90
N GLY A 18 -4.94 5.77 -12.94
CA GLY A 18 -4.56 5.51 -14.32
C GLY A 18 -5.73 5.71 -15.27
N ALA A 19 -5.52 5.45 -16.56
CA ALA A 19 -6.41 5.84 -17.65
C ALA A 19 -7.86 5.37 -17.53
N ASN A 20 -8.10 4.23 -16.86
CA ASN A 20 -9.42 3.62 -16.71
C ASN A 20 -9.98 3.79 -15.29
N THR A 21 -9.34 4.59 -14.45
CA THR A 21 -9.78 4.79 -13.06
C THR A 21 -11.04 5.62 -13.03
N LYS A 22 -12.03 5.15 -12.28
CA LYS A 22 -13.24 5.91 -11.96
C LYS A 22 -13.14 6.38 -10.52
N LEU A 23 -13.35 7.67 -10.31
CA LEU A 23 -13.37 8.31 -9.00
C LEU A 23 -14.81 8.73 -8.73
N GLU A 24 -15.41 8.14 -7.70
CA GLU A 24 -16.82 8.35 -7.34
C GLU A 24 -16.94 8.39 -5.81
N GLY A 25 -17.98 9.05 -5.31
CA GLY A 25 -18.23 9.16 -3.87
C GLY A 25 -17.14 9.92 -3.10
N GLU A 26 -17.12 9.70 -1.79
CA GLU A 26 -16.19 10.32 -0.84
C GLU A 26 -14.72 10.00 -1.20
N MET A 27 -14.44 8.78 -1.65
CA MET A 27 -13.11 8.42 -2.15
C MET A 27 -12.71 9.31 -3.33
N GLY A 28 -13.63 9.54 -4.27
CA GLY A 28 -13.38 10.40 -5.41
C GLY A 28 -13.05 11.84 -5.02
N GLU A 29 -13.77 12.38 -4.04
CA GLU A 29 -13.52 13.73 -3.49
C GLU A 29 -12.09 13.84 -2.93
N ILE A 30 -11.64 12.84 -2.16
CA ILE A 30 -10.27 12.77 -1.62
C ILE A 30 -9.22 12.74 -2.74
N TYR A 31 -9.42 11.91 -3.77
CA TYR A 31 -8.47 11.85 -4.89
C TYR A 31 -8.46 13.15 -5.71
N HIS A 32 -9.61 13.80 -5.88
CA HIS A 32 -9.69 15.09 -6.57
C HIS A 32 -8.94 16.19 -5.80
N SER A 33 -9.07 16.24 -4.47
CA SER A 33 -8.31 17.22 -3.68
C SER A 33 -6.80 16.98 -3.75
N ILE A 34 -6.36 15.71 -3.72
CA ILE A 34 -4.94 15.36 -3.89
C ILE A 34 -4.43 15.76 -5.28
N LEU A 35 -5.20 15.48 -6.34
CA LEU A 35 -4.81 15.86 -7.70
C LEU A 35 -4.72 17.39 -7.88
N GLU A 36 -5.60 18.14 -7.24
CA GLU A 36 -5.55 19.61 -7.23
C GLU A 36 -4.32 20.13 -6.48
N GLU A 37 -4.01 19.58 -5.31
CA GLU A 37 -2.82 19.91 -4.52
C GLU A 37 -1.52 19.63 -5.29
N GLU A 38 -1.48 18.52 -6.04
CA GLU A 38 -0.33 18.10 -6.84
C GLU A 38 -0.28 18.76 -8.23
N GLU A 39 -1.14 19.74 -8.52
CA GLU A 39 -1.30 20.40 -9.83
C GLU A 39 -1.41 19.39 -11.01
N SER A 40 -2.07 18.27 -10.74
CA SER A 40 -2.15 17.11 -11.63
C SER A 40 -3.57 16.85 -12.13
N SER A 41 -3.71 15.98 -13.13
CA SER A 41 -5.00 15.65 -13.73
C SER A 41 -5.11 14.19 -14.14
N LEU A 42 -6.30 13.60 -14.01
CA LEU A 42 -6.61 12.28 -14.56
C LEU A 42 -6.37 12.20 -16.08
N LEU A 43 -6.48 13.33 -16.79
CA LEU A 43 -6.26 13.40 -18.24
C LEU A 43 -4.81 13.06 -18.62
N GLU A 44 -3.85 13.33 -17.74
CA GLU A 44 -2.44 12.99 -17.97
C GLU A 44 -2.25 11.47 -18.16
N PHE A 45 -3.02 10.67 -17.43
CA PHE A 45 -3.00 9.22 -17.54
C PHE A 45 -3.65 8.71 -18.84
N GLN A 46 -4.42 9.55 -19.54
CA GLN A 46 -5.03 9.17 -20.81
C GLN A 46 -4.08 9.26 -22.01
N LYS A 47 -2.91 9.91 -21.85
CA LYS A 47 -1.89 10.07 -22.89
C LYS A 47 -1.47 8.69 -23.45
N PRO A 48 -1.35 8.53 -24.79
CA PRO A 48 -1.05 7.23 -25.40
C PRO A 48 0.21 6.55 -24.85
N PHE A 49 1.26 7.33 -24.57
CA PHE A 49 2.50 6.81 -23.98
C PHE A 49 2.28 6.22 -22.58
N ILE A 50 1.55 6.93 -21.71
CA ILE A 50 1.23 6.48 -20.35
C ILE A 50 0.41 5.19 -20.38
N LYS A 51 -0.60 5.11 -21.26
CA LYS A 51 -1.37 3.87 -21.47
C LYS A 51 -0.48 2.69 -21.90
N LYS A 52 0.54 2.93 -22.72
CA LYS A 52 1.45 1.90 -23.25
C LYS A 52 2.40 1.35 -22.19
N ILE A 53 2.83 2.17 -21.23
CA ILE A 53 3.75 1.76 -20.14
C ILE A 53 3.03 1.20 -18.91
N GLY A 54 1.74 0.89 -19.01
CA GLY A 54 0.97 0.26 -17.92
C GLY A 54 0.14 1.22 -17.07
N GLY A 55 0.01 2.50 -17.46
CA GLY A 55 -0.82 3.50 -16.79
C GLY A 55 -2.33 3.30 -16.99
N LYS A 56 -2.84 2.07 -16.97
CA LYS A 56 -4.28 1.77 -17.07
C LYS A 56 -5.03 2.00 -15.75
N GLY A 57 -4.31 1.98 -14.63
CA GLY A 57 -4.89 1.99 -13.29
C GLY A 57 -5.14 0.57 -12.78
N ALA A 58 -5.21 0.43 -11.47
CA ALA A 58 -5.44 -0.85 -10.79
C ALA A 58 -6.10 -0.61 -9.44
N PHE A 59 -6.49 -1.67 -8.73
CA PHE A 59 -6.91 -1.59 -7.33
C PHE A 59 -5.86 -2.27 -6.45
N ARG A 60 -5.49 -1.64 -5.34
CA ARG A 60 -4.58 -2.17 -4.33
C ARG A 60 -5.29 -2.23 -2.99
N SER A 61 -5.12 -3.33 -2.27
CA SER A 61 -5.53 -3.42 -0.88
C SER A 61 -4.75 -2.42 -0.03
N ILE A 62 -5.42 -1.70 0.87
CA ILE A 62 -4.75 -0.76 1.79
C ILE A 62 -4.00 -1.49 2.92
N SER A 63 -4.39 -2.72 3.20
CA SER A 63 -3.81 -3.54 4.26
C SER A 63 -3.52 -4.97 3.79
N PHE A 64 -2.70 -5.65 4.57
CA PHE A 64 -2.50 -7.07 4.48
C PHE A 64 -2.19 -7.61 5.86
N ASP A 65 -2.63 -8.83 6.13
CA ASP A 65 -2.32 -9.52 7.37
C ASP A 65 -1.13 -10.44 7.10
N PRO A 66 0.02 -10.23 7.75
CA PRO A 66 1.11 -11.20 7.71
C PRO A 66 0.68 -12.47 8.44
N GLU A 67 1.04 -13.62 7.88
CA GLU A 67 0.72 -14.94 8.44
C GLU A 67 1.92 -15.50 9.21
N ASP A 68 1.67 -16.43 10.14
CA ASP A 68 2.70 -17.16 10.90
C ASP A 68 3.75 -16.27 11.58
N ILE A 69 3.32 -15.11 12.11
CA ILE A 69 4.21 -14.16 12.80
C ILE A 69 4.73 -14.81 14.09
N ARG A 70 6.05 -14.89 14.22
CA ARG A 70 6.70 -15.40 15.43
C ARG A 70 8.09 -14.78 15.64
N ILE A 71 8.41 -14.53 16.90
CA ILE A 71 9.79 -14.26 17.32
C ILE A 71 10.47 -15.62 17.50
N THR A 72 11.53 -15.84 16.74
CA THR A 72 12.29 -17.10 16.76
C THR A 72 13.51 -17.01 17.69
N GLU A 73 14.00 -15.80 17.96
CA GLU A 73 15.16 -15.56 18.82
C GLU A 73 15.12 -14.12 19.35
N SER A 74 15.60 -13.93 20.58
CA SER A 74 15.93 -12.64 21.18
C SER A 74 17.27 -12.79 21.88
N SER A 75 18.26 -11.99 21.51
CA SER A 75 19.63 -12.09 22.01
C SER A 75 20.28 -10.70 22.09
N GLU A 76 21.40 -10.60 22.82
CA GLU A 76 22.20 -9.37 22.83
C GLU A 76 22.67 -9.04 21.41
N ASP A 77 22.64 -7.76 21.06
CA ASP A 77 23.05 -7.28 19.75
C ASP A 77 24.57 -7.11 19.71
N GLU A 78 25.23 -7.97 18.92
CA GLU A 78 26.67 -7.99 18.72
C GLU A 78 27.21 -6.73 18.03
N LEU A 79 26.36 -5.96 17.35
CA LEU A 79 26.74 -4.73 16.66
C LEU A 79 26.48 -3.49 17.52
N ASN A 80 25.64 -3.60 18.54
CA ASN A 80 25.19 -2.48 19.36
C ASN A 80 25.23 -2.86 20.85
N GLU A 81 26.36 -2.57 21.52
CA GLU A 81 26.57 -2.92 22.92
C GLU A 81 25.44 -2.44 23.83
N GLY A 82 24.94 -3.33 24.70
CA GLY A 82 23.82 -3.05 25.59
C GLY A 82 22.45 -3.00 24.92
N ARG A 83 22.34 -3.36 23.62
CA ARG A 83 21.06 -3.49 22.91
C ARG A 83 20.69 -4.95 22.70
N THR A 84 19.44 -5.19 22.32
CA THR A 84 18.89 -6.50 22.02
C THR A 84 18.47 -6.56 20.56
N LYS A 85 18.85 -7.63 19.87
CA LYS A 85 18.34 -7.96 18.54
C LYS A 85 17.25 -9.02 18.64
N VAL A 86 16.34 -9.00 17.67
CA VAL A 86 15.21 -9.94 17.59
C VAL A 86 15.16 -10.54 16.19
N LYS A 87 14.99 -11.86 16.12
CA LYS A 87 14.78 -12.58 14.86
C LYS A 87 13.30 -12.90 14.68
N VAL A 88 12.65 -12.21 13.75
CA VAL A 88 11.23 -12.39 13.45
C VAL A 88 11.06 -13.22 12.17
N CYS A 89 10.10 -14.14 12.18
CA CYS A 89 9.69 -14.93 11.02
C CYS A 89 8.20 -14.68 10.76
N PHE A 90 7.83 -14.48 9.50
CA PHE A 90 6.46 -14.21 9.06
C PHE A 90 6.33 -14.50 7.56
N LYS A 91 5.10 -14.65 7.07
CA LYS A 91 4.76 -14.77 5.65
C LYS A 91 3.95 -13.57 5.21
N ILE A 92 4.16 -13.12 3.97
CA ILE A 92 3.38 -12.03 3.36
C ILE A 92 2.89 -12.45 1.98
N LYS A 93 1.75 -11.88 1.58
CA LYS A 93 1.19 -12.09 0.24
C LYS A 93 2.11 -11.54 -0.86
N LYS A 94 2.03 -12.13 -2.05
CA LYS A 94 2.74 -11.64 -3.24
C LYS A 94 2.36 -10.17 -3.49
N GLY A 95 3.36 -9.32 -3.68
CA GLY A 95 3.17 -7.89 -3.93
C GLY A 95 3.08 -7.03 -2.66
N SER A 96 3.21 -7.63 -1.47
CA SER A 96 3.51 -6.92 -0.22
C SER A 96 5.03 -6.83 -0.01
N TYR A 97 5.44 -5.88 0.83
CA TYR A 97 6.84 -5.64 1.17
C TYR A 97 7.07 -5.96 2.65
N ALA A 98 8.13 -6.71 2.94
CA ALA A 98 8.50 -7.04 4.32
C ALA A 98 8.81 -5.78 5.15
N THR A 99 9.40 -4.77 4.51
CA THR A 99 9.75 -3.49 5.14
C THR A 99 8.54 -2.72 5.65
N GLU A 100 7.37 -2.82 5.00
CA GLU A 100 6.16 -2.13 5.47
C GLU A 100 5.63 -2.77 6.76
N PHE A 101 5.67 -4.10 6.87
CA PHE A 101 5.36 -4.78 8.12
C PHE A 101 6.38 -4.46 9.21
N LEU A 102 7.67 -4.53 8.90
CA LEU A 102 8.75 -4.22 9.85
C LEU A 102 8.65 -2.78 10.36
N ARG A 103 8.32 -1.83 9.48
CA ARG A 103 8.09 -0.43 9.85
C ARG A 103 7.00 -0.31 10.92
N GLU A 104 5.87 -1.00 10.77
CA GLU A 104 4.78 -0.90 11.74
C GLU A 104 5.12 -1.50 13.11
N ILE A 105 5.96 -2.56 13.17
CA ILE A 105 6.37 -3.15 14.45
C ILE A 105 7.57 -2.42 15.10
N MET A 106 8.28 -1.58 14.36
CA MET A 106 9.46 -0.84 14.82
C MET A 106 9.18 0.61 15.25
N LYS A 107 7.94 1.09 15.09
CA LYS A 107 7.49 2.38 15.63
C LYS A 107 7.41 2.32 17.15
#